data_AF-A0A7J6Q6R7-F1
#
_entry.id   AF-A0A7J6Q6R7-F1
#
_cell.length_a   1.000
_cell.length_b   1.000
_cell.length_c   1.000
_cell.angle_alpha   90.00
_cell.angle_beta   90.00
_cell.angle_gamma   90.00
#
_symmetry.space_group_name_H-M   'P 1'
#
loop_
_entity.id
_entity.type
_entity.pdbx_description
1 polymer ?
#
loop_
_entity_poly.entity_id
_entity_poly.type
_entity_poly.pdbx_seq_one_letter_code
_entity_poly.pdbx_strand_id
1 'polypeptide(L)'
;MAKENVSYKRRQIVRCATLFLVPLLLLLLRWEAAAVGNNKEEVTALLLSCVAAAFTLFARPSRISRIPFIWRLLVFYVVQLQVCRGVIWIHNNTKLFDPIFSSSSVKGEGANNFAAGGQALAGGFLYQPKISVVLPCANEGEFMVKTVKSVNEATPANILQEVVVVDDGSTPPLNTLLTEEEQKELKIKWVRHSSFTGLINAKSKG
;
A
#
# COMPACT_ATOMS: atom_id res chain seq x y z
N MET A 1 -53.15 -13.51 16.99
CA MET A 1 -51.85 -12.83 16.76
C MET A 1 -50.61 -13.56 17.31
N ALA A 2 -50.70 -14.46 18.30
CA ALA A 2 -49.50 -15.11 18.87
C ALA A 2 -48.82 -16.20 17.99
N LYS A 3 -49.54 -16.86 17.07
CA LYS A 3 -48.99 -17.96 16.24
C LYS A 3 -48.03 -17.48 15.14
N GLU A 4 -48.16 -16.24 14.66
CA GLU A 4 -47.37 -15.73 13.54
C GLU A 4 -45.92 -15.42 13.94
N ASN A 5 -45.71 -14.97 15.18
CA ASN A 5 -44.39 -14.66 15.73
C ASN A 5 -43.48 -15.90 15.87
N VAL A 6 -44.07 -17.09 16.10
CA VAL A 6 -43.31 -18.33 16.24
C VAL A 6 -42.74 -18.79 14.88
N SER A 7 -43.51 -18.62 13.81
CA SER A 7 -43.07 -18.99 12.45
C SER A 7 -41.96 -18.07 11.94
N TYR A 8 -42.01 -16.78 12.28
CA TYR A 8 -40.96 -15.84 11.95
C TYR A 8 -39.64 -16.15 12.66
N LYS A 9 -39.68 -16.42 13.98
CA LYS A 9 -38.48 -16.81 14.76
C LYS A 9 -37.83 -18.08 14.23
N ARG A 10 -38.60 -19.12 13.88
CA ARG A 10 -38.05 -20.36 13.31
C ARG A 10 -37.33 -20.11 11.98
N ARG A 11 -37.90 -19.27 11.11
CA ARG A 11 -37.27 -18.93 9.82
C ARG A 11 -36.00 -18.11 9.98
N GLN A 12 -35.90 -17.25 10.99
CA GLN A 12 -34.66 -16.54 11.29
C GLN A 12 -33.58 -17.47 11.85
N ILE A 13 -33.94 -18.39 12.74
CA ILE A 13 -32.98 -19.36 13.31
C ILE A 13 -32.36 -20.24 12.22
N VAL A 14 -33.17 -20.75 11.28
CA VAL A 14 -32.64 -21.58 10.18
C VAL A 14 -31.68 -20.78 9.29
N ARG A 15 -32.00 -19.52 8.99
CA ARG A 15 -31.13 -18.65 8.18
C ARG A 15 -29.82 -18.32 8.88
N CYS A 16 -29.87 -18.01 10.18
CA CYS A 16 -28.66 -17.80 10.97
C CYS A 16 -27.84 -19.09 11.06
N ALA A 17 -28.47 -20.23 11.31
CA ALA A 17 -27.79 -21.51 11.38
C ALA A 17 -27.04 -21.83 10.08
N THR A 18 -27.65 -21.62 8.90
CA THR A 18 -26.97 -21.86 7.62
C THR A 18 -25.79 -20.92 7.36
N LEU A 19 -25.87 -19.67 7.84
CA LEU A 19 -24.78 -18.70 7.68
C LEU A 19 -23.57 -19.01 8.56
N PHE A 20 -23.76 -19.67 9.70
CA PHE A 20 -22.68 -20.06 10.59
C PHE A 20 -22.18 -21.49 10.37
N LEU A 21 -23.07 -22.43 10.08
CA LEU A 21 -22.70 -23.84 9.91
C LEU A 21 -21.88 -24.09 8.65
N VAL A 22 -22.16 -23.41 7.54
CA VAL A 22 -21.42 -23.64 6.28
C VAL A 22 -19.95 -23.20 6.40
N PRO A 23 -19.63 -21.98 6.89
CA PRO A 23 -18.24 -21.60 7.15
C PRO A 23 -17.57 -22.48 8.21
N LEU A 24 -18.28 -22.87 9.27
CA LEU A 24 -17.75 -23.76 10.32
C LEU A 24 -17.41 -25.15 9.76
N LEU A 25 -18.27 -25.72 8.91
CA LEU A 25 -18.03 -27.02 8.28
C LEU A 25 -16.86 -26.94 7.29
N LEU A 26 -16.75 -25.86 6.51
CA LEU A 26 -15.60 -25.62 5.64
C LEU A 26 -14.30 -25.43 6.44
N LEU A 27 -14.36 -24.80 7.61
CA LEU A 27 -13.24 -24.70 8.55
C LEU A 27 -12.85 -26.07 9.08
N LEU A 28 -13.80 -26.89 9.50
CA LEU A 28 -13.52 -28.24 10.01
C LEU A 28 -12.92 -29.16 8.92
N LEU A 29 -13.47 -29.11 7.71
CA LEU A 29 -12.96 -29.87 6.56
C LEU A 29 -11.57 -29.41 6.12
N ARG A 30 -11.24 -28.13 6.33
CA ARG A 30 -9.95 -27.55 5.95
C ARG A 30 -8.91 -27.57 7.07
N TRP A 31 -9.34 -27.65 8.32
CA TRP A 31 -8.50 -27.81 9.51
C TRP A 31 -7.68 -29.10 9.45
N GLU A 32 -8.25 -30.19 8.94
CA GLU A 32 -7.50 -31.43 8.70
C GLU A 32 -6.39 -31.28 7.65
N ALA A 33 -6.51 -30.32 6.73
CA ALA A 33 -5.48 -30.03 5.74
C ALA A 33 -4.41 -29.03 6.22
N ALA A 34 -4.65 -28.29 7.31
CA ALA A 34 -3.82 -27.17 7.77
C ALA A 34 -2.86 -27.51 8.92
N ALA A 35 -2.75 -28.78 9.32
CA ALA A 35 -1.96 -29.22 10.47
C ALA A 35 -0.42 -29.08 10.31
N VAL A 36 0.11 -28.41 9.28
CA VAL A 36 1.55 -28.44 8.94
C VAL A 36 2.22 -27.06 8.70
N GLY A 37 1.65 -25.91 9.09
CA GLY A 37 2.49 -24.69 9.05
C GLY A 37 1.89 -23.38 9.56
N ASN A 38 2.59 -22.77 10.55
CA ASN A 38 2.44 -21.42 11.11
C ASN A 38 1.36 -20.49 10.51
N ASN A 39 0.16 -20.60 11.09
CA ASN A 39 -1.12 -20.04 10.62
C ASN A 39 -1.41 -18.61 11.12
N LYS A 40 -0.70 -17.57 10.64
CA LYS A 40 -1.14 -16.17 10.85
C LYS A 40 -2.21 -15.74 9.83
N GLU A 41 -2.18 -16.30 8.63
CA GLU A 41 -3.09 -15.95 7.54
C GLU A 41 -4.48 -16.60 7.67
N GLU A 42 -4.59 -17.72 8.40
CA GLU A 42 -5.88 -18.38 8.60
C GLU A 42 -6.73 -17.65 9.66
N VAL A 43 -6.08 -17.06 10.67
CA VAL A 43 -6.75 -16.29 11.73
C VAL A 43 -7.35 -14.99 11.19
N THR A 44 -6.70 -14.35 10.21
CA THR A 44 -7.24 -13.14 9.56
C THR A 44 -8.43 -13.44 8.66
N ALA A 45 -8.41 -14.56 7.93
CA ALA A 45 -9.55 -15.02 7.16
C ALA A 45 -10.76 -15.35 8.06
N LEU A 46 -10.51 -15.96 9.22
CA LEU A 46 -11.54 -16.23 10.23
C LEU A 46 -12.18 -14.94 10.75
N LEU A 47 -11.36 -13.96 11.17
CA LEU A 47 -11.83 -12.67 11.67
C LEU A 47 -12.65 -11.91 10.63
N LEU A 48 -12.21 -11.90 9.37
CA LEU A 48 -12.93 -11.22 8.29
C LEU A 48 -14.30 -11.85 8.01
N SER A 49 -14.39 -13.19 8.10
CA SER A 49 -15.67 -13.90 7.95
C SER A 49 -16.65 -13.62 9.11
N CYS A 50 -16.15 -13.50 10.34
CA CYS A 50 -16.94 -13.14 11.51
C CYS A 50 -17.47 -11.70 11.44
N VAL A 51 -16.63 -10.75 11.00
CA VAL A 51 -17.03 -9.34 10.81
C VAL A 51 -18.09 -9.21 9.70
N ALA A 52 -17.93 -9.96 8.61
CA ALA A 52 -18.93 -10.04 7.54
C ALA A 52 -20.28 -10.58 8.03
N ALA A 53 -20.27 -11.67 8.79
CA ALA A 53 -21.48 -12.24 9.38
C ALA A 53 -22.16 -11.25 10.34
N ALA A 54 -21.40 -10.57 11.20
CA ALA A 54 -21.91 -9.52 12.07
C ALA A 54 -22.53 -8.37 11.27
N PHE A 55 -21.88 -7.90 10.21
CA PHE A 55 -22.41 -6.82 9.37
C PHE A 55 -23.74 -7.21 8.71
N THR A 56 -23.89 -8.47 8.26
CA THR A 56 -25.18 -8.95 7.72
C THR A 56 -26.29 -9.07 8.76
N LEU A 57 -25.94 -9.31 10.03
CA LEU A 57 -26.90 -9.33 11.15
C LEU A 57 -27.32 -7.92 11.57
N PHE A 58 -26.42 -6.94 11.50
CA PHE A 58 -26.67 -5.55 11.91
C PHE A 58 -27.18 -4.65 10.78
N ALA A 59 -27.02 -5.04 9.51
CA ALA A 59 -27.60 -4.33 8.38
C ALA A 59 -29.14 -4.37 8.49
N ARG A 60 -29.71 -3.29 9.06
CA ARG A 60 -31.15 -3.06 9.14
C ARG A 60 -31.77 -3.30 7.75
N PRO A 61 -32.91 -3.99 7.66
CA PRO A 61 -33.58 -4.22 6.39
C PRO A 61 -34.02 -2.88 5.81
N SER A 62 -33.17 -2.30 4.94
CA SER A 62 -33.53 -1.12 4.17
C SER A 62 -34.59 -1.51 3.14
N ARG A 63 -35.46 -0.56 2.80
CA ARG A 63 -36.67 -0.71 1.94
C ARG A 63 -36.41 -1.16 0.49
N ILE A 64 -35.23 -1.68 0.17
CA ILE A 64 -34.89 -2.22 -1.16
C ILE A 64 -35.27 -3.72 -1.15
N SER A 65 -36.56 -4.03 -1.08
CA SER A 65 -37.10 -5.39 -0.86
C SER A 65 -37.56 -6.13 -2.12
N ARG A 66 -36.82 -6.05 -3.24
CA ARG A 66 -37.13 -6.89 -4.42
C ARG A 66 -36.04 -7.87 -4.84
N ILE A 67 -34.85 -7.78 -4.26
CA ILE A 67 -33.76 -8.70 -4.60
C ILE A 67 -33.89 -9.95 -3.72
N PRO A 68 -34.01 -11.17 -4.29
CA PRO A 68 -34.08 -12.40 -3.52
C PRO A 68 -32.83 -12.53 -2.65
N PHE A 69 -33.01 -13.02 -1.42
CA PHE A 69 -31.92 -13.19 -0.45
C PHE A 69 -30.71 -13.95 -1.02
N ILE A 70 -30.97 -14.93 -1.88
CA ILE A 70 -29.95 -15.74 -2.59
C ILE A 70 -29.01 -14.85 -3.42
N TRP A 71 -29.53 -13.85 -4.12
CA TRP A 71 -28.72 -12.95 -4.94
C TRP A 71 -27.82 -12.05 -4.11
N ARG A 72 -28.28 -11.62 -2.92
CA ARG A 72 -27.45 -10.83 -2.00
C ARG A 72 -26.26 -11.66 -1.49
N LEU A 73 -26.50 -12.93 -1.16
CA LEU A 73 -25.43 -13.85 -0.77
C LEU A 73 -24.46 -14.11 -1.92
N LEU A 74 -24.98 -14.28 -3.14
CA LEU A 74 -24.14 -14.51 -4.32
C LEU A 74 -23.23 -13.32 -4.61
N VAL A 75 -23.77 -12.09 -4.61
CA VAL A 75 -22.96 -10.87 -4.79
C VAL A 75 -21.90 -10.75 -3.71
N PHE A 76 -22.25 -11.01 -2.46
CA PHE A 76 -21.31 -10.95 -1.35
C PHE A 76 -20.19 -12.00 -1.51
N TYR A 77 -20.53 -13.22 -1.89
CA TYR A 77 -19.57 -14.30 -2.15
C TYR A 77 -18.62 -13.96 -3.31
N VAL A 78 -19.14 -13.38 -4.39
CA VAL A 78 -18.32 -12.93 -5.52
C VAL A 78 -17.33 -11.84 -5.08
N VAL A 79 -17.78 -10.86 -4.29
CA VAL A 79 -16.90 -9.80 -3.75
C VAL A 79 -15.81 -10.40 -2.87
N GLN A 80 -16.17 -11.33 -1.97
CA GLN A 80 -15.20 -12.02 -1.12
C GLN A 80 -14.16 -12.79 -1.96
N LEU A 81 -14.57 -13.48 -3.01
CA LEU A 81 -13.66 -14.16 -3.94
C LEU A 81 -12.69 -13.20 -4.60
N GLN A 82 -13.14 -12.02 -5.04
CA GLN A 82 -12.25 -11.03 -5.66
C GLN A 82 -11.23 -10.47 -4.67
N VAL A 83 -11.64 -10.20 -3.43
CA VAL A 83 -10.72 -9.76 -2.37
C VAL A 83 -9.69 -10.85 -2.07
N CYS A 84 -10.10 -12.11 -1.92
CA CYS A 84 -9.17 -13.22 -1.70
C CYS A 84 -8.17 -13.38 -2.85
N ARG A 85 -8.63 -13.28 -4.12
CA ARG A 85 -7.73 -13.32 -5.28
C ARG A 85 -6.76 -12.15 -5.31
N GLY A 86 -7.22 -10.95 -4.95
CA GLY A 86 -6.37 -9.77 -4.84
C GLY A 86 -5.28 -9.91 -3.78
N VAL A 87 -5.62 -10.42 -2.60
CA VAL A 87 -4.64 -10.65 -1.52
C VAL A 87 -3.61 -11.70 -1.91
N ILE A 88 -4.03 -12.82 -2.51
CA ILE A 88 -3.11 -13.86 -2.99
C ILE A 88 -2.20 -13.31 -4.10
N TRP A 89 -2.74 -12.50 -5.01
CA TRP A 89 -1.97 -11.86 -6.08
C TRP A 89 -0.92 -10.89 -5.53
N ILE A 90 -1.30 -10.05 -4.55
CA ILE A 90 -0.38 -9.15 -3.86
C ILE A 90 0.73 -9.97 -3.17
N HIS A 91 0.38 -11.00 -2.40
CA HIS A 91 1.36 -11.82 -1.68
C HIS A 91 2.33 -12.55 -2.62
N ASN A 92 1.84 -13.06 -3.76
CA ASN A 92 2.70 -13.69 -4.76
C ASN A 92 3.62 -12.69 -5.46
N ASN A 93 3.17 -11.45 -5.65
CA ASN A 93 3.99 -10.39 -6.24
C ASN A 93 4.92 -9.70 -5.25
N THR A 94 4.64 -9.72 -3.94
CA THR A 94 5.58 -9.21 -2.94
C THR A 94 6.81 -10.11 -2.79
N LYS A 95 6.69 -11.43 -3.08
CA LYS A 95 7.85 -12.32 -3.19
C LYS A 95 8.81 -11.97 -4.34
N LEU A 96 8.34 -11.20 -5.33
CA LEU A 96 9.19 -10.65 -6.38
C LEU A 96 10.05 -9.46 -5.86
N PHE A 97 9.67 -8.85 -4.73
CA PHE A 97 10.39 -7.74 -4.08
C PHE A 97 11.29 -8.17 -2.92
N ASP A 98 11.15 -9.40 -2.40
CA ASP A 98 12.01 -9.95 -1.35
C ASP A 98 13.52 -9.96 -1.70
N PRO A 99 13.99 -10.22 -2.94
CA PRO A 99 15.42 -10.15 -3.24
C PRO A 99 15.97 -8.71 -3.27
N ILE A 100 15.12 -7.68 -3.32
CA ILE A 100 15.57 -6.27 -3.32
C ILE A 100 15.79 -5.75 -1.89
N PHE A 101 15.04 -6.26 -0.90
CA PHE A 101 15.18 -5.83 0.50
C PHE A 101 16.01 -6.76 1.39
N SER A 102 16.36 -7.98 0.92
CA SER A 102 17.16 -8.92 1.71
C SER A 102 18.67 -8.66 1.65
N SER A 103 19.15 -7.68 0.88
CA SER A 103 20.59 -7.35 0.79
C SER A 103 21.08 -6.38 1.89
N SER A 104 20.23 -5.96 2.82
CA SER A 104 20.58 -5.02 3.89
C SER A 104 20.41 -5.60 5.30
N SER A 105 20.89 -6.84 5.51
CA SER A 105 21.30 -7.30 6.84
C SER A 105 22.78 -7.65 6.83
N VAL A 106 23.62 -6.60 6.74
CA VAL A 106 25.04 -6.70 7.07
C VAL A 106 25.14 -6.74 8.60
N LYS A 107 25.40 -7.94 9.14
CA LYS A 107 26.00 -8.07 10.47
C LYS A 107 27.37 -7.37 10.40
N GLY A 108 27.49 -6.27 11.14
CA GLY A 108 28.75 -5.58 11.32
C GLY A 108 29.73 -6.46 12.09
N GLU A 109 30.77 -6.91 11.42
CA GLU A 109 32.06 -7.28 12.00
C GLU A 109 33.12 -7.19 10.89
N GLY A 110 34.14 -6.35 11.10
CA GLY A 110 35.31 -6.26 10.21
C GLY A 110 35.37 -4.98 9.36
N ALA A 111 35.68 -3.85 10.01
CA ALA A 111 36.43 -2.80 9.33
C ALA A 111 37.77 -3.37 8.86
N ASN A 112 38.30 -2.84 7.74
CA ASN A 112 39.56 -3.20 7.07
C ASN A 112 39.38 -4.32 6.04
N ASN A 113 39.01 -3.98 4.79
CA ASN A 113 39.41 -4.65 3.52
C ASN A 113 38.53 -4.25 2.30
N PHE A 114 37.92 -3.07 2.25
CA PHE A 114 37.14 -2.64 1.06
C PHE A 114 37.95 -1.82 0.04
N ALA A 115 39.24 -2.13 -0.08
CA ALA A 115 40.13 -1.59 -1.10
C ALA A 115 40.82 -2.74 -1.85
N ALA A 116 40.04 -3.70 -2.37
CA ALA A 116 40.55 -4.70 -3.30
C ALA A 116 39.43 -5.25 -4.18
N GLY A 117 39.42 -4.81 -5.44
CA GLY A 117 38.96 -5.59 -6.60
C GLY A 117 37.57 -6.22 -6.51
N GLY A 118 36.52 -5.42 -6.70
CA GLY A 118 35.24 -5.96 -7.14
C GLY A 118 35.41 -6.61 -8.51
N GLN A 119 35.48 -7.94 -8.55
CA GLN A 119 35.42 -8.71 -9.78
C GLN A 119 34.08 -8.40 -10.47
N ALA A 120 34.17 -7.70 -11.59
CA ALA A 120 33.07 -7.49 -12.51
C ALA A 120 32.61 -8.86 -13.02
N LEU A 121 31.39 -9.26 -12.65
CA LEU A 121 30.68 -10.31 -13.36
C LEU A 121 30.46 -9.84 -14.79
N ALA A 122 31.20 -10.46 -15.71
CA ALA A 122 31.14 -10.18 -17.14
C ALA A 122 29.76 -10.55 -17.70
N GLY A 123 28.88 -9.56 -17.81
CA GLY A 123 27.59 -9.71 -18.50
C GLY A 123 26.46 -8.91 -17.90
N GLY A 124 26.53 -7.58 -17.94
CA GLY A 124 25.40 -6.72 -17.57
C GLY A 124 25.80 -5.25 -17.59
N PHE A 125 25.08 -4.44 -18.36
CA PHE A 125 25.30 -3.01 -18.62
C PHE A 125 25.90 -2.21 -17.45
N LEU A 126 27.10 -1.63 -17.64
CA LEU A 126 27.61 -0.52 -16.81
C LEU A 126 26.89 0.81 -17.12
N TYR A 127 25.58 0.76 -17.34
CA TYR A 127 24.77 1.96 -17.50
C TYR A 127 24.05 2.20 -16.18
N GLN A 128 24.57 3.15 -15.39
CA GLN A 128 23.84 3.65 -14.24
C GLN A 128 22.99 4.84 -14.70
N PRO A 129 21.66 4.68 -14.79
CA PRO A 129 20.80 5.77 -15.21
C PRO A 129 20.92 6.91 -14.20
N LYS A 130 21.11 8.11 -14.72
CA LYS A 130 21.00 9.32 -13.91
C LYS A 130 19.52 9.66 -13.74
N ILE A 131 19.15 10.16 -12.55
CA ILE A 131 17.78 10.54 -12.24
C ILE A 131 17.70 12.03 -11.90
N SER A 132 16.65 12.68 -12.40
CA SER A 132 16.22 14.00 -11.96
C SER A 132 14.96 13.84 -11.10
N VAL A 133 14.98 14.39 -9.89
CA VAL A 133 13.85 14.29 -8.96
C VAL A 133 13.03 15.56 -9.05
N VAL A 134 11.77 15.46 -9.45
CA VAL A 134 10.84 16.60 -9.53
C VAL A 134 9.99 16.65 -8.26
N LEU A 135 10.11 17.75 -7.51
CA LEU A 135 9.41 18.00 -6.26
C LEU A 135 8.44 19.18 -6.44
N PRO A 136 7.15 18.92 -6.76
CA PRO A 136 6.14 19.96 -6.81
C PRO A 136 5.75 20.39 -5.39
N CYS A 137 5.83 21.68 -5.13
CA CYS A 137 5.62 22.28 -3.82
C CYS A 137 4.59 23.41 -3.83
N ALA A 138 3.67 23.40 -2.87
CA ALA A 138 2.73 24.50 -2.61
C ALA A 138 2.66 24.81 -1.11
N ASN A 139 3.34 25.89 -0.67
CA ASN A 139 3.40 26.35 0.72
C ASN A 139 3.94 25.31 1.74
N GLU A 140 4.86 24.45 1.33
CA GLU A 140 5.41 23.39 2.20
C GLU A 140 6.55 23.85 3.11
N GLY A 141 7.11 25.04 2.88
CA GLY A 141 8.09 25.66 3.78
C GLY A 141 9.28 24.75 4.09
N GLU A 142 9.52 24.51 5.39
CA GLU A 142 10.61 23.65 5.87
C GLU A 142 10.51 22.18 5.44
N PHE A 143 9.31 21.69 5.13
CA PHE A 143 9.14 20.30 4.69
C PHE A 143 9.78 20.06 3.32
N MET A 144 9.77 21.06 2.45
CA MET A 144 10.50 21.02 1.18
C MET A 144 11.99 20.84 1.45
N VAL A 145 12.58 21.64 2.35
CA VAL A 145 14.01 21.56 2.69
C VAL A 145 14.40 20.19 3.22
N LYS A 146 13.63 19.65 4.19
CA LYS A 146 13.86 18.31 4.75
C LYS A 146 13.78 17.22 3.68
N THR A 147 12.83 17.35 2.75
CA THR A 147 12.66 16.40 1.65
C THR A 147 13.85 16.41 0.71
N VAL A 148 14.32 17.59 0.29
CA VAL A 148 15.49 17.71 -0.58
C VAL A 148 16.75 17.15 0.09
N LYS A 149 16.99 17.48 1.38
CA LYS A 149 18.11 16.92 2.15
C LYS A 149 18.05 15.40 2.23
N SER A 150 16.87 14.85 2.55
CA SER A 150 16.66 13.40 2.59
C SER A 150 16.91 12.72 1.25
N VAL A 151 16.47 13.31 0.13
CA VAL A 151 16.73 12.78 -1.22
C VAL A 151 18.23 12.78 -1.52
N ASN A 152 18.94 13.86 -1.19
CA ASN A 152 20.37 13.97 -1.43
C ASN A 152 21.19 12.99 -0.57
N GLU A 153 20.81 12.78 0.69
CA GLU A 153 21.47 11.82 1.60
C GLU A 153 21.19 10.35 1.23
N ALA A 154 19.97 10.05 0.81
CA ALA A 154 19.55 8.69 0.48
C ALA A 154 19.96 8.25 -0.93
N THR A 155 20.32 9.18 -1.82
CA THR A 155 20.62 8.88 -3.23
C THR A 155 22.11 9.03 -3.53
N PRO A 156 22.78 8.00 -4.08
CA PRO A 156 24.18 8.11 -4.47
C PRO A 156 24.46 9.26 -5.44
N ALA A 157 25.54 10.02 -5.21
CA ALA A 157 25.87 11.23 -5.96
C ALA A 157 26.13 11.01 -7.46
N ASN A 158 26.48 9.79 -7.85
CA ASN A 158 26.65 9.32 -9.23
C ASN A 158 25.33 9.06 -9.97
N ILE A 159 24.24 8.83 -9.22
CA ILE A 159 22.89 8.56 -9.75
C ILE A 159 22.06 9.86 -9.74
N LEU A 160 22.13 10.66 -8.68
CA LEU A 160 21.35 11.90 -8.58
C LEU A 160 21.96 13.03 -9.45
N GLN A 161 21.24 13.38 -10.52
CA GLN A 161 21.63 14.46 -11.41
C GLN A 161 21.26 15.84 -10.83
N GLU A 162 20.00 16.01 -10.43
CA GLU A 162 19.45 17.27 -9.91
C GLU A 162 18.14 17.03 -9.16
N VAL A 163 17.75 18.01 -8.34
CA VAL A 163 16.43 18.06 -7.71
C VAL A 163 15.71 19.32 -8.19
N VAL A 164 14.66 19.13 -9.00
CA VAL A 164 13.86 20.22 -9.55
C VAL A 164 12.72 20.55 -8.59
N VAL A 165 12.83 21.66 -7.87
CA VAL A 165 11.78 22.14 -6.98
C VAL A 165 10.84 23.06 -7.75
N VAL A 166 9.59 22.63 -7.92
CA VAL A 166 8.56 23.38 -8.63
C VAL A 166 7.67 24.10 -7.61
N ASP A 167 7.88 25.40 -7.42
CA ASP A 167 7.11 26.24 -6.52
C ASP A 167 5.81 26.73 -7.19
N ASP A 168 4.66 26.15 -6.82
CA ASP A 168 3.34 26.41 -7.38
C ASP A 168 2.67 27.65 -6.76
N GLY A 169 3.39 28.78 -6.74
CA GLY A 169 2.86 30.07 -6.30
C GLY A 169 2.88 30.29 -4.78
N SER A 170 3.85 29.71 -4.07
CA SER A 170 3.94 29.86 -2.61
C SER A 170 4.25 31.30 -2.18
N THR A 171 3.75 31.65 -0.99
CA THR A 171 3.98 32.96 -0.35
C THR A 171 4.40 32.75 1.11
N PRO A 172 5.62 33.12 1.53
CA PRO A 172 6.71 33.65 0.70
C PRO A 172 7.27 32.63 -0.30
N PRO A 173 8.06 33.06 -1.30
CA PRO A 173 8.72 32.17 -2.24
C PRO A 173 9.62 31.12 -1.58
N LEU A 174 9.56 29.87 -2.03
CA LEU A 174 10.29 28.77 -1.37
C LEU A 174 11.82 28.87 -1.55
N ASN A 175 12.27 29.57 -2.59
CA ASN A 175 13.70 29.79 -2.85
C ASN A 175 14.38 30.68 -1.80
N THR A 176 13.62 31.41 -0.97
CA THR A 176 14.19 32.23 0.11
C THR A 176 14.56 31.41 1.34
N LEU A 177 14.19 30.13 1.39
CA LEU A 177 14.43 29.25 2.55
C LEU A 177 15.84 28.66 2.60
N LEU A 178 16.58 28.72 1.50
CA LEU A 178 17.92 28.15 1.36
C LEU A 178 18.90 29.20 0.85
N THR A 179 20.12 29.17 1.38
CA THR A 179 21.22 30.00 0.86
C THR A 179 21.67 29.52 -0.52
N GLU A 180 22.30 30.39 -1.32
CA GLU A 180 22.81 30.02 -2.64
C GLU A 180 23.83 28.88 -2.60
N GLU A 181 24.58 28.77 -1.48
CA GLU A 181 25.56 27.71 -1.26
C GLU A 181 24.87 26.36 -1.05
N GLU A 182 23.86 26.30 -0.17
CA GLU A 182 23.06 25.09 0.08
C GLU A 182 22.35 24.63 -1.20
N GLN A 183 21.86 25.56 -2.02
CA GLN A 183 21.19 25.22 -3.28
C GLN A 183 22.14 24.53 -4.27
N LYS A 184 23.41 24.96 -4.32
CA LYS A 184 24.43 24.32 -5.17
C LYS A 184 24.84 22.96 -4.62
N GLU A 185 25.03 22.84 -3.30
CA GLU A 185 25.37 21.58 -2.64
C GLU A 185 24.30 20.51 -2.88
N LEU A 186 23.02 20.89 -2.76
CA LEU A 186 21.87 20.01 -2.95
C LEU A 186 21.45 19.85 -4.43
N LYS A 187 22.20 20.41 -5.38
CA LYS A 187 21.91 20.37 -6.83
C LYS A 187 20.47 20.78 -7.17
N ILE A 188 19.97 21.83 -6.52
CA ILE A 188 18.58 22.28 -6.68
C ILE A 188 18.43 23.12 -7.94
N LYS A 189 17.36 22.86 -8.69
CA LYS A 189 16.89 23.69 -9.80
C LYS A 189 15.48 24.19 -9.50
N TRP A 190 15.27 25.50 -9.60
CA TRP A 190 13.98 26.13 -9.29
C TRP A 190 13.12 26.32 -10.53
N VAL A 191 11.84 25.97 -10.43
CA VAL A 191 10.80 26.33 -11.38
C VAL A 191 9.67 26.98 -10.58
N ARG A 192 9.32 28.24 -10.87
CA ARG A 192 8.26 28.95 -10.12
C ARG A 192 7.08 29.28 -11.01
N HIS A 193 5.88 29.10 -10.48
CA HIS A 193 4.65 29.61 -11.07
C HIS A 193 4.24 30.95 -10.47
N SER A 194 3.64 31.80 -11.31
CA SER A 194 3.10 33.10 -10.87
C SER A 194 1.86 32.96 -10.00
N SER A 195 1.14 31.84 -10.10
CA SER A 195 -0.08 31.54 -9.34
C SER A 195 -0.22 30.02 -9.15
N PHE A 196 -1.08 29.62 -8.21
CA PHE A 196 -1.38 28.21 -7.95
C PHE A 196 -2.06 27.56 -9.16
N THR A 197 -1.38 26.60 -9.79
CA THR A 197 -1.85 25.90 -11.00
C THR A 197 -2.30 24.47 -10.72
N GLY A 198 -2.03 23.96 -9.52
CA GLY A 198 -2.36 22.62 -9.08
C GLY A 198 -1.27 21.58 -9.39
N LEU A 199 -1.32 20.48 -8.64
CA LEU A 199 -0.29 19.42 -8.63
C LEU A 199 0.05 18.85 -10.02
N ILE A 200 -0.95 18.64 -10.88
CA ILE A 200 -0.77 18.07 -12.22
C ILE A 200 0.09 19.01 -13.08
N ASN A 201 -0.24 20.30 -13.06
CA ASN A 201 0.47 21.31 -13.84
C ASN A 201 1.88 21.55 -13.31
N ALA A 202 2.04 21.60 -11.97
CA ALA A 202 3.35 21.68 -11.33
C ALA A 202 4.26 20.51 -11.74
N LYS A 203 3.75 19.27 -11.69
CA LYS A 203 4.52 18.09 -12.08
C LYS A 203 4.92 18.08 -13.56
N SER A 204 4.10 18.64 -14.44
CA SER A 204 4.38 18.64 -15.89
C SER A 204 5.50 19.61 -16.32
N LYS A 205 5.85 20.58 -15.48
CA LYS A 205 6.80 21.66 -15.80
C LYS A 205 8.17 21.51 -15.16
N GLY A 206 8.32 20.59 -14.21
CA GLY A 206 9.63 20.20 -13.65
C GLY A 206 10.25 19.09 -14.47
#